data_AF-A0A5C4WT85-F1
#
_entry.id   AF-A0A5C4WT85-F1
#
_cell.length_a   1.000
_cell.length_b   1.000
_cell.length_c   1.000
_cell.angle_alpha   90.00
_cell.angle_beta   90.00
_cell.angle_gamma   90.00
#
_symmetry.space_group_name_H-M   'P 1'
#
loop_
_entity.id
_entity.type
_entity.pdbx_description
1 polymer ?
#
loop_
_entity_poly.entity_id
_entity_poly.type
_entity_poly.pdbx_seq_one_letter_code
_entity_poly.pdbx_strand_id
1 'polypeptide(L)'
;MRYRRAVERLRQLAQDCERTRRVPAQEPFLRAAHVLGDVLAGADPVDRLEVVFVLNLPPEEVSWGAQPPGTAWLVDFLRLDQGGVDYWWRSRHDPVANHRIHDPVRFWSLDGPDGAVLDALAERRFDLVREAPRPEEERADVEGELRTALEHLRAVRDSYWDRQWRRKHRGLARHPEHHLWEAVQGYLDLLDLSSDRPEAVHPERDGNA
;
A
#
# COMPACT_ATOMS: atom_id res chain seq x y z
N MET A 1 13.68 10.58 -11.19
CA MET A 1 13.37 10.33 -12.63
C MET A 1 12.63 11.53 -13.23
N ARG A 2 12.75 11.80 -14.54
CA ARG A 2 11.95 12.88 -15.18
C ARG A 2 10.46 12.56 -15.10
N TYR A 3 9.62 13.57 -14.90
CA TYR A 3 8.16 13.41 -14.77
C TYR A 3 7.53 12.58 -15.90
N ARG A 4 7.86 12.88 -17.16
CA ARG A 4 7.33 12.14 -18.32
C ARG A 4 7.61 10.63 -18.23
N ARG A 5 8.80 10.26 -17.74
CA ARG A 5 9.18 8.86 -17.55
C ARG A 5 8.44 8.20 -16.39
N ALA A 6 8.10 8.96 -15.34
CA ALA A 6 7.25 8.49 -14.26
C ALA A 6 5.84 8.15 -14.76
N VAL A 7 5.23 9.02 -15.59
CA VAL A 7 3.92 8.77 -16.19
C VAL A 7 3.96 7.61 -17.18
N GLU A 8 5.00 7.50 -18.02
CA GLU A 8 5.20 6.34 -18.90
C GLU A 8 5.31 5.03 -18.09
N ARG A 9 6.06 5.04 -16.97
CA ARG A 9 6.16 3.88 -16.06
C ARG A 9 4.82 3.54 -15.41
N LEU A 10 4.04 4.53 -14.99
CA LEU A 10 2.70 4.33 -14.42
C LEU A 10 1.73 3.72 -15.44
N ARG A 11 1.74 4.19 -16.70
CA ARG A 11 0.96 3.58 -17.79
C ARG A 11 1.35 2.13 -18.04
N GLN A 12 2.64 1.82 -18.04
CA GLN A 12 3.12 0.45 -18.17
C GLN A 12 2.63 -0.42 -17.00
N LEU A 13 2.69 0.11 -15.78
CA LEU A 13 2.21 -0.59 -14.58
C LEU A 13 0.70 -0.87 -14.66
N ALA A 14 -0.10 0.07 -15.15
CA ALA A 14 -1.54 -0.13 -15.37
C ALA A 14 -1.82 -1.26 -16.37
N GLN A 15 -1.05 -1.33 -17.46
CA GLN A 15 -1.15 -2.41 -18.45
C GLN A 15 -0.72 -3.76 -17.86
N ASP A 16 0.31 -3.78 -17.02
CA ASP A 16 0.76 -5.01 -16.36
C ASP A 16 -0.27 -5.48 -15.33
N CYS A 17 -0.90 -4.59 -14.56
CA CYS A 17 -2.06 -4.93 -13.72
C CYS A 17 -3.21 -5.53 -14.54
N GLU A 18 -3.50 -4.99 -15.73
CA GLU A 18 -4.53 -5.56 -16.60
C GLU A 18 -4.18 -6.98 -17.07
N ARG A 19 -2.90 -7.28 -17.29
CA ARG A 19 -2.45 -8.63 -17.66
C ARG A 19 -2.64 -9.63 -16.52
N THR A 20 -2.58 -9.21 -15.26
CA THR A 20 -2.80 -10.13 -14.12
C THR A 20 -4.22 -10.69 -14.09
N ARG A 21 -5.22 -9.96 -14.64
CA ARG A 21 -6.61 -10.44 -14.74
C ARG A 21 -6.79 -11.60 -15.70
N ARG A 22 -5.85 -11.83 -16.63
CA ARG A 22 -5.95 -12.89 -17.64
C ARG A 22 -5.71 -14.29 -17.07
N VAL A 23 -5.33 -14.38 -15.79
CA VAL A 23 -5.19 -15.64 -15.07
C VAL A 23 -6.57 -16.05 -14.53
N PRO A 24 -7.15 -17.20 -14.95
CA PRO A 24 -8.45 -17.63 -14.48
C PRO A 24 -8.45 -17.88 -12.97
N ALA A 25 -9.20 -17.08 -12.22
CA ALA A 25 -9.48 -17.26 -10.81
C ALA A 25 -10.95 -16.91 -10.53
N GLN A 26 -11.56 -17.56 -9.53
CA GLN A 26 -12.93 -17.23 -9.14
C GLN A 26 -13.05 -15.78 -8.65
N GLU A 27 -12.01 -15.28 -7.98
CA GLU A 27 -11.86 -13.88 -7.59
C GLU A 27 -10.45 -13.38 -7.92
N PRO A 28 -10.31 -12.24 -8.62
CA PRO A 28 -8.99 -11.67 -8.92
C PRO A 28 -8.25 -11.28 -7.65
N PHE A 29 -6.99 -11.74 -7.53
CA PHE A 29 -6.14 -11.46 -6.37
C PHE A 29 -5.80 -9.97 -6.22
N LEU A 30 -5.49 -9.29 -7.33
CA LEU A 30 -5.33 -7.84 -7.40
C LEU A 30 -6.64 -7.18 -7.85
N ARG A 31 -7.14 -6.20 -7.09
CA ARG A 31 -8.45 -5.56 -7.32
C ARG A 31 -8.34 -4.12 -7.84
N ALA A 32 -7.39 -3.35 -7.34
CA ALA A 32 -7.16 -1.97 -7.76
C ALA A 32 -5.70 -1.55 -7.54
N ALA A 33 -5.31 -0.47 -8.21
CA ALA A 33 -4.03 0.19 -8.00
C ALA A 33 -4.21 1.71 -7.97
N HIS A 34 -3.56 2.34 -7.01
CA HIS A 34 -3.62 3.77 -6.75
C HIS A 34 -2.22 4.36 -6.77
N VAL A 35 -2.09 5.59 -7.23
CA VAL A 35 -0.86 6.37 -7.22
C VAL A 35 -1.02 7.53 -6.26
N LEU A 36 0.07 7.96 -5.62
CA LEU A 36 0.11 9.12 -4.74
C LEU A 36 1.42 9.90 -4.89
N GLY A 37 1.55 10.97 -4.09
CA GLY A 37 2.80 11.68 -3.90
C GLY A 37 3.21 12.58 -5.05
N ASP A 38 4.52 12.66 -5.29
CA ASP A 38 5.19 13.64 -6.17
C ASP A 38 4.64 13.70 -7.59
N VAL A 39 4.20 12.57 -8.14
CA VAL A 39 3.64 12.52 -9.49
C VAL A 39 2.28 13.22 -9.57
N LEU A 40 1.49 13.19 -8.51
CA LEU A 40 0.22 13.94 -8.42
C LEU A 40 0.46 15.43 -8.14
N ALA A 41 1.57 15.76 -7.47
CA ALA A 41 2.00 17.13 -7.22
C ALA A 41 2.67 17.78 -8.44
N GLY A 42 3.02 16.99 -9.47
CA GLY A 42 3.67 17.48 -10.68
C GLY A 42 5.17 17.77 -10.53
N ALA A 43 5.83 17.16 -9.54
CA ALA A 43 7.25 17.33 -9.30
C ALA A 43 8.10 16.87 -10.51
N ASP A 44 9.20 17.56 -10.79
CA ASP A 44 10.16 17.18 -11.83
C ASP A 44 11.58 17.59 -11.40
N PRO A 45 12.44 16.64 -10.98
CA PRO A 45 12.26 15.20 -11.06
C PRO A 45 11.29 14.62 -10.02
N VAL A 46 10.66 13.48 -10.34
CA VAL A 46 9.95 12.60 -9.39
C VAL A 46 10.96 11.61 -8.85
N ASP A 47 11.21 11.53 -7.54
CA ASP A 47 12.23 10.62 -7.03
C ASP A 47 11.84 9.15 -7.25
N ARG A 48 10.65 8.78 -6.79
CA ARG A 48 10.07 7.44 -6.92
C ARG A 48 8.57 7.52 -7.17
N LEU A 49 8.04 6.54 -7.89
CA LEU A 49 6.60 6.41 -8.06
C LEU A 49 6.01 5.72 -6.84
N GLU A 50 5.15 6.40 -6.10
CA GLU A 50 4.48 5.85 -4.92
C GLU A 50 3.15 5.20 -5.33
N VAL A 51 3.01 3.89 -5.10
CA VAL A 51 1.88 3.09 -5.58
C VAL A 51 1.29 2.22 -4.48
N VAL A 52 -0.04 2.13 -4.43
CA VAL A 52 -0.75 1.25 -3.51
C VAL A 52 -1.53 0.22 -4.30
N PHE A 53 -1.37 -1.05 -3.95
CA PHE A 53 -2.09 -2.16 -4.56
C PHE A 53 -3.12 -2.73 -3.59
N VAL A 54 -4.36 -2.83 -4.05
CA VAL A 54 -5.48 -3.35 -3.26
C VAL A 54 -5.69 -4.82 -3.58
N LEU A 55 -5.56 -5.67 -2.57
CA LEU A 55 -5.64 -7.12 -2.66
C LEU A 55 -6.99 -7.66 -2.22
N ASN A 56 -7.38 -8.78 -2.82
CA ASN A 56 -8.53 -9.58 -2.41
C ASN A 56 -8.18 -10.48 -1.22
N LEU A 57 -7.66 -9.89 -0.15
CA LEU A 57 -7.29 -10.54 1.09
C LEU A 57 -7.93 -9.81 2.27
N PRO A 58 -8.21 -10.49 3.38
CA PRO A 58 -8.73 -9.84 4.58
C PRO A 58 -7.63 -9.00 5.27
N PRO A 59 -8.00 -7.98 6.09
CA PRO A 59 -7.05 -7.07 6.74
C PRO A 59 -5.93 -7.76 7.52
N GLU A 60 -6.23 -8.89 8.16
CA GLU A 60 -5.30 -9.64 8.99
C GLU A 60 -4.15 -10.26 8.19
N GLU A 61 -4.34 -10.45 6.87
CA GLU A 61 -3.31 -10.94 5.96
C GLU A 61 -2.54 -9.81 5.26
N VAL A 62 -2.99 -8.55 5.40
CA VAL A 62 -2.43 -7.37 4.72
C VAL A 62 -1.96 -6.33 5.75
N SER A 63 -1.18 -6.78 6.71
CA SER A 63 -0.63 -5.90 7.75
C SER A 63 0.28 -4.81 7.16
N TRP A 64 0.23 -3.62 7.74
CA TRP A 64 1.00 -2.47 7.29
C TRP A 64 2.50 -2.76 7.21
N GLY A 65 3.14 -2.35 6.11
CA GLY A 65 4.58 -2.54 5.88
C GLY A 65 5.03 -3.98 5.61
N ALA A 66 4.13 -4.97 5.72
CA ALA A 66 4.44 -6.37 5.49
C ALA A 66 4.08 -6.80 4.06
N GLN A 67 4.79 -7.82 3.56
CA GLN A 67 4.40 -8.48 2.32
C GLN A 67 3.35 -9.59 2.56
N PRO A 68 2.11 -9.46 2.04
CA PRO A 68 1.05 -10.45 2.21
C PRO A 68 1.38 -11.81 1.57
N PRO A 69 0.79 -12.91 2.05
CA PRO A 69 0.95 -14.21 1.43
C PRO A 69 0.52 -14.20 -0.04
N GLY A 70 1.23 -14.95 -0.88
CA GLY A 70 0.88 -15.09 -2.30
C GLY A 70 1.19 -13.87 -3.18
N THR A 71 1.82 -12.81 -2.69
CA THR A 71 2.16 -11.62 -3.49
C THR A 71 3.52 -11.69 -4.20
N ALA A 72 4.35 -12.70 -3.91
CA ALA A 72 5.71 -12.76 -4.44
C ALA A 72 5.75 -12.79 -5.99
N TRP A 73 4.78 -13.46 -6.62
CA TRP A 73 4.64 -13.45 -8.07
C TRP A 73 4.19 -12.09 -8.62
N LEU A 74 3.38 -11.32 -7.87
CA LEU A 74 2.98 -9.96 -8.28
C LEU A 74 4.17 -9.02 -8.26
N VAL A 75 5.02 -9.10 -7.23
CA VAL A 75 6.24 -8.30 -7.12
C VAL A 75 7.14 -8.52 -8.34
N ASP A 76 7.40 -9.78 -8.70
CA ASP A 76 8.20 -10.15 -9.86
C ASP A 76 7.53 -9.72 -11.19
N PHE A 77 6.24 -10.04 -11.35
CA PHE A 77 5.48 -9.75 -12.56
C PHE A 77 5.37 -8.25 -12.86
N LEU A 78 5.11 -7.44 -11.83
CA LEU A 78 5.03 -5.98 -11.94
C LEU A 78 6.41 -5.30 -11.86
N ARG A 79 7.47 -6.08 -11.59
CA ARG A 79 8.86 -5.63 -11.46
C ARG A 79 9.00 -4.53 -10.41
N LEU A 80 8.37 -4.72 -9.25
CA LEU A 80 8.34 -3.73 -8.17
C LEU A 80 9.69 -3.64 -7.43
N ASP A 81 10.51 -4.67 -7.53
CA ASP A 81 11.84 -4.79 -6.91
C ASP A 81 12.97 -4.14 -7.74
N GLN A 82 12.69 -3.68 -8.96
CA GLN A 82 13.70 -3.12 -9.87
C GLN A 82 14.00 -1.63 -9.65
N GLY A 83 13.42 -1.05 -8.61
CA GLY A 83 13.61 0.35 -8.24
C GLY A 83 12.74 1.33 -9.03
N GLY A 84 12.67 2.57 -8.51
CA GLY A 84 11.84 3.64 -9.07
C GLY A 84 10.35 3.55 -8.71
N VAL A 85 9.95 2.54 -7.95
CA VAL A 85 8.60 2.39 -7.39
C VAL A 85 8.76 2.10 -5.90
N ASP A 86 8.08 2.87 -5.07
CA ASP A 86 7.80 2.51 -3.68
C ASP A 86 6.34 2.08 -3.61
N TYR A 87 6.08 0.98 -2.90
CA TYR A 87 4.75 0.38 -2.93
C TYR A 87 4.28 -0.15 -1.59
N TRP A 88 2.96 -0.17 -1.44
CA TRP A 88 2.27 -0.70 -0.27
C TRP A 88 1.09 -1.58 -0.70
N TRP A 89 0.72 -2.49 0.20
CA TRP A 89 -0.44 -3.37 0.03
C TRP A 89 -1.58 -2.89 0.93
N ARG A 90 -2.81 -2.98 0.43
CA ARG A 90 -4.03 -2.74 1.20
C ARG A 90 -5.02 -3.87 1.01
N SER A 91 -5.77 -4.19 2.05
CA SER A 91 -6.95 -5.06 1.90
C SER A 91 -8.04 -4.30 1.13
N ARG A 92 -8.82 -5.03 0.33
CA ARG A 92 -10.09 -4.51 -0.24
C ARG A 92 -11.14 -4.14 0.83
N HIS A 93 -10.94 -4.58 2.07
CA HIS A 93 -11.86 -4.37 3.18
C HIS A 93 -11.48 -3.17 4.04
N ASP A 94 -10.30 -2.58 3.82
CA ASP A 94 -9.85 -1.39 4.53
C ASP A 94 -9.84 -0.18 3.60
N PRO A 95 -9.92 1.05 4.15
CA PRO A 95 -9.64 2.24 3.38
C PRO A 95 -8.22 2.21 2.79
N VAL A 96 -8.09 2.72 1.57
CA VAL A 96 -6.79 2.82 0.88
C VAL A 96 -5.91 3.88 1.56
N ALA A 97 -6.53 4.99 1.99
CA ALA A 97 -5.85 6.08 2.66
C ALA A 97 -5.55 5.73 4.13
N ASN A 98 -4.37 6.14 4.62
CA ASN A 98 -3.97 6.03 6.02
C ASN A 98 -2.99 7.17 6.37
N HIS A 99 -2.21 6.99 7.45
CA HIS A 99 -1.21 7.96 7.91
C HIS A 99 -0.09 8.23 6.90
N ARG A 100 0.22 7.29 6.00
CA ARG A 100 1.29 7.43 4.99
C ARG A 100 0.74 7.61 3.57
N ILE A 101 -0.48 7.11 3.32
CA ILE A 101 -1.15 7.16 2.02
C ILE A 101 -2.18 8.30 2.05
N HIS A 102 -1.80 9.44 1.49
CA HIS A 102 -2.67 10.61 1.38
C HIS A 102 -3.16 10.81 -0.05
N ASP A 103 -4.45 11.16 -0.18
CA ASP A 103 -5.11 11.46 -1.46
C ASP A 103 -4.80 10.47 -2.60
N PRO A 104 -4.94 9.14 -2.38
CA PRO A 104 -4.61 8.15 -3.40
C PRO A 104 -5.56 8.23 -4.59
N VAL A 105 -5.00 8.38 -5.80
CA VAL A 105 -5.78 8.42 -7.05
C VAL A 105 -5.72 7.06 -7.75
N ARG A 106 -6.88 6.48 -8.05
CA ARG A 106 -6.96 5.20 -8.74
C ARG A 106 -6.56 5.36 -10.21
N PHE A 107 -5.62 4.54 -10.68
CA PHE A 107 -5.21 4.53 -12.09
C PHE A 107 -5.51 3.20 -12.78
N TRP A 108 -5.93 2.18 -12.02
CA TRP A 108 -6.35 0.88 -12.54
C TRP A 108 -7.32 0.19 -11.59
N SER A 109 -8.28 -0.56 -12.14
CA SER A 109 -9.22 -1.40 -11.40
C SER A 109 -9.64 -2.62 -12.23
N LEU A 110 -10.57 -3.43 -11.73
CA LEU A 110 -11.19 -4.50 -12.50
C LEU A 110 -12.00 -4.02 -13.72
N ASP A 111 -12.34 -2.73 -13.80
CA ASP A 111 -12.95 -2.14 -15.00
C ASP A 111 -11.89 -1.77 -16.06
N GLY A 112 -10.60 -1.94 -15.73
CA GLY A 112 -9.45 -1.65 -16.58
C GLY A 112 -8.65 -0.44 -16.11
N PRO A 113 -7.64 -0.02 -16.91
CA PRO A 113 -6.90 1.21 -16.67
C PRO A 113 -7.80 2.46 -16.72
N ASP A 114 -7.57 3.41 -15.82
CA ASP A 114 -8.24 4.71 -15.85
C ASP A 114 -7.52 5.63 -16.86
N GLY A 115 -7.99 5.56 -18.12
CA GLY A 115 -7.42 6.35 -19.21
C GLY A 115 -7.49 7.86 -18.96
N ALA A 116 -8.57 8.34 -18.34
CA ALA A 116 -8.75 9.77 -18.06
C ALA A 116 -7.70 10.29 -17.07
N VAL A 117 -7.45 9.56 -15.98
CA VAL A 117 -6.39 9.88 -15.02
C VAL A 117 -5.00 9.84 -15.67
N LEU A 118 -4.71 8.78 -16.43
CA LEU A 118 -3.41 8.61 -17.06
C LEU A 118 -3.12 9.68 -18.13
N ASP A 119 -4.13 10.11 -18.88
CA ASP A 119 -4.01 11.17 -19.88
C ASP A 119 -3.91 12.54 -19.23
N ALA A 120 -4.70 12.82 -18.19
CA ALA A 120 -4.59 14.04 -17.41
C ALA A 120 -3.19 14.20 -16.79
N LEU A 121 -2.60 13.12 -16.25
CA LEU A 121 -1.23 13.13 -15.77
C LEU A 121 -0.21 13.37 -16.88
N ALA A 122 -0.38 12.77 -18.05
CA ALA A 122 0.52 12.96 -19.19
C ALA A 122 0.51 14.41 -19.69
N GLU A 123 -0.65 15.06 -19.64
CA GLU A 123 -0.87 16.45 -20.07
C GLU A 123 -0.68 17.47 -18.93
N ARG A 124 -0.34 17.01 -17.72
CA ARG A 124 -0.19 17.82 -16.50
C ARG A 124 -1.44 18.62 -16.11
N ARG A 125 -2.63 18.07 -16.38
CA ARG A 125 -3.94 18.60 -15.97
C ARG A 125 -4.33 18.10 -14.57
N PHE A 126 -3.62 18.57 -13.54
CA PHE A 126 -3.76 18.08 -12.16
C PHE A 126 -5.09 18.43 -11.50
N ASP A 127 -5.76 19.48 -11.98
CA ASP A 127 -7.15 19.82 -11.65
C ASP A 127 -8.09 18.64 -11.92
N LEU A 128 -8.01 18.05 -13.12
CA LEU A 128 -8.85 16.90 -13.50
C LEU A 128 -8.53 15.64 -12.70
N VAL A 129 -7.27 15.47 -12.32
CA VAL A 129 -6.83 14.35 -11.48
C VAL A 129 -7.43 14.45 -10.07
N ARG A 130 -7.59 15.68 -9.54
CA ARG A 130 -8.20 15.92 -8.22
C ARG A 130 -9.71 15.71 -8.23
N GLU A 131 -10.37 15.91 -9.36
CA GLU A 131 -11.81 15.70 -9.55
C GLU A 131 -12.18 14.22 -9.76
N ALA A 132 -11.19 13.36 -10.04
CA ALA A 132 -11.42 11.93 -10.22
C ALA A 132 -12.01 11.28 -8.95
N PRO A 133 -12.90 10.27 -9.07
CA PRO A 133 -13.49 9.58 -7.94
C PRO A 133 -12.40 9.02 -7.01
N ARG A 134 -12.35 9.53 -5.78
CA ARG A 134 -11.45 9.03 -4.74
C ARG A 134 -12.14 7.89 -3.98
N PRO A 135 -11.40 6.88 -3.50
CA PRO A 135 -11.97 6.00 -2.48
C PRO A 135 -12.54 6.86 -1.33
N GLU A 136 -13.65 6.41 -0.73
CA GLU A 136 -14.37 7.15 0.32
C GLU A 136 -13.38 7.79 1.31
N GLU A 137 -13.67 9.02 1.75
CA GLU A 137 -12.75 9.88 2.54
C GLU A 137 -12.34 9.28 3.90
N GLU A 138 -12.85 8.09 4.23
CA GLU A 138 -12.43 7.31 5.37
C GLU A 138 -10.94 7.00 5.28
N ARG A 139 -10.24 7.31 6.37
CA ARG A 139 -8.84 6.95 6.56
C ARG A 139 -8.80 5.80 7.55
N ALA A 140 -7.92 4.84 7.30
CA ALA A 140 -7.71 3.76 8.25
C ALA A 140 -7.31 4.31 9.62
N ASP A 141 -7.94 3.80 10.67
CA ASP A 141 -7.63 4.16 12.04
C ASP A 141 -6.30 3.52 12.46
N VAL A 142 -5.36 4.37 12.90
CA VAL A 142 -4.00 3.96 13.30
C VAL A 142 -4.03 2.94 14.44
N GLU A 143 -4.98 3.05 15.38
CA GLU A 143 -5.09 2.08 16.49
C GLU A 143 -5.53 0.69 15.99
N GLY A 144 -6.49 0.65 15.05
CA GLY A 144 -6.85 -0.55 14.32
C GLY A 144 -5.68 -1.17 13.55
N GLU A 145 -4.94 -0.36 12.80
CA GLU A 145 -3.77 -0.84 12.03
C GLU A 145 -2.66 -1.36 12.96
N LEU A 146 -2.40 -0.68 14.08
CA LEU A 146 -1.39 -1.06 15.07
C LEU A 146 -1.72 -2.41 15.70
N ARG A 147 -3.01 -2.66 16.03
CA ARG A 147 -3.46 -3.95 16.56
C ARG A 147 -3.23 -5.07 15.56
N THR A 148 -3.61 -4.88 14.29
CA THR A 148 -3.37 -5.86 13.23
C THR A 148 -1.87 -6.12 13.03
N ALA A 149 -1.03 -5.07 13.03
CA ALA A 149 0.41 -5.20 12.90
C ALA A 149 1.04 -5.96 14.09
N LEU A 150 0.57 -5.71 15.32
CA LEU A 150 1.02 -6.41 16.51
C LEU A 150 0.62 -7.90 16.49
N GLU A 151 -0.59 -8.21 16.07
CA GLU A 151 -1.05 -9.61 15.90
C GLU A 151 -0.21 -10.34 14.86
N HIS A 152 0.07 -9.71 13.73
CA HIS A 152 0.95 -10.26 12.69
C HIS A 152 2.37 -10.49 13.19
N LEU A 153 2.97 -9.51 13.88
CA LEU A 153 4.31 -9.64 14.47
C LEU A 153 4.37 -10.80 15.46
N ARG A 154 3.36 -10.96 16.31
CA ARG A 154 3.26 -12.11 17.24
C ARG A 154 3.19 -13.43 16.47
N ALA A 155 2.36 -13.51 15.44
CA ALA A 155 2.23 -14.72 14.62
C ALA A 155 3.55 -15.11 13.92
N VAL A 156 4.26 -14.12 13.35
CA VAL A 156 5.57 -14.34 12.71
C VAL A 156 6.60 -14.78 13.75
N ARG A 157 6.71 -14.07 14.88
CA ARG A 157 7.62 -14.41 15.98
C ARG A 157 7.40 -15.84 16.47
N ASP A 158 6.15 -16.22 16.70
CA ASP A 158 5.79 -17.54 17.25
C ASP A 158 6.06 -18.67 16.24
N SER A 159 5.95 -18.38 14.93
CA SER A 159 6.22 -19.34 13.85
C SER A 159 7.68 -19.34 13.37
N TYR A 160 8.48 -18.35 13.75
CA TYR A 160 9.78 -18.07 13.12
C TYR A 160 10.77 -19.24 13.17
N TRP A 161 10.73 -20.02 14.24
CA TRP A 161 11.59 -21.19 14.44
C TRP A 161 10.99 -22.50 13.91
N ASP A 162 9.73 -22.48 13.46
CA ASP A 162 9.12 -23.65 12.84
C ASP A 162 9.78 -23.98 11.50
N ARG A 163 10.25 -25.22 11.36
CA ARG A 163 11.02 -25.66 10.19
C ARG A 163 10.18 -25.62 8.92
N GLN A 164 8.90 -25.96 9.00
CA GLN A 164 8.01 -25.97 7.84
C GLN A 164 7.68 -24.54 7.40
N TRP A 165 7.43 -23.64 8.33
CA TRP A 165 7.21 -22.21 8.11
C TRP A 165 8.42 -21.59 7.43
N ARG A 166 9.64 -21.77 7.97
CA ARG A 166 10.88 -21.24 7.37
C ARG A 166 11.12 -21.76 5.95
N ARG A 167 10.73 -23.01 5.66
CA ARG A 167 10.83 -23.59 4.32
C ARG A 167 9.84 -22.96 3.34
N LYS A 168 8.60 -22.69 3.79
CA LYS A 168 7.56 -22.04 2.98
C LYS A 168 7.86 -20.56 2.71
N HIS A 169 8.51 -19.89 3.65
CA HIS A 169 8.85 -18.46 3.59
C HIS A 169 10.27 -18.21 3.06
N ARG A 170 10.70 -19.06 2.12
CA ARG A 170 11.95 -18.93 1.38
C ARG A 170 11.65 -19.08 -0.11
N GLY A 171 11.99 -18.07 -0.90
CA GLY A 171 11.77 -18.08 -2.35
C GLY A 171 11.80 -16.69 -2.96
N LEU A 172 12.05 -16.58 -4.27
CA LEU A 172 12.11 -15.30 -5.02
C LEU A 172 12.93 -14.22 -4.29
N ALA A 173 14.17 -14.56 -3.91
CA ALA A 173 15.10 -13.72 -3.13
C ALA A 173 14.64 -13.32 -1.72
N ARG A 174 13.50 -13.82 -1.24
CA ARG A 174 13.01 -13.62 0.13
C ARG A 174 13.41 -14.76 1.04
N HIS A 175 13.67 -14.37 2.29
CA HIS A 175 14.08 -15.25 3.36
C HIS A 175 13.19 -15.02 4.60
N PRO A 176 13.10 -16.00 5.53
CA PRO A 176 12.34 -15.86 6.78
C PRO A 176 12.63 -14.55 7.54
N GLU A 177 13.88 -14.08 7.48
CA GLU A 177 14.35 -12.85 8.11
C GLU A 177 13.65 -11.60 7.57
N HIS A 178 13.26 -11.60 6.28
CA HIS A 178 12.53 -10.47 5.67
C HIS A 178 11.14 -10.32 6.30
N HIS A 179 10.44 -11.44 6.51
CA HIS A 179 9.10 -11.42 7.12
C HIS A 179 9.14 -10.91 8.56
N LEU A 180 10.16 -11.30 9.34
CA LEU A 180 10.34 -10.78 10.69
C LEU A 180 10.69 -9.29 10.67
N TRP A 181 11.62 -8.87 9.80
CA TRP A 181 12.01 -7.47 9.66
C TRP A 181 10.83 -6.59 9.27
N GLU A 182 10.06 -6.96 8.26
CA GLU A 182 8.89 -6.22 7.80
C GLU A 182 7.80 -6.12 8.88
N ALA A 183 7.51 -7.21 9.59
CA ALA A 183 6.55 -7.19 10.68
C ALA A 183 6.98 -6.24 11.82
N VAL A 184 8.28 -6.22 12.15
CA VAL A 184 8.84 -5.28 13.13
C VAL A 184 8.76 -3.84 12.63
N GLN A 185 9.19 -3.57 11.40
CA GLN A 185 9.18 -2.22 10.83
C GLN A 185 7.76 -1.65 10.73
N GLY A 186 6.80 -2.43 10.24
CA GLY A 186 5.40 -2.02 10.14
C GLY A 186 4.78 -1.71 11.50
N TYR A 187 5.09 -2.53 12.52
CA TYR A 187 4.64 -2.27 13.89
C TYR A 187 5.26 -1.00 14.48
N LEU A 188 6.58 -0.81 14.32
CA LEU A 188 7.28 0.35 14.86
C LEU A 188 6.81 1.66 14.21
N ASP A 189 6.62 1.68 12.89
CA ASP A 189 6.09 2.85 12.17
C ASP A 189 4.74 3.31 12.75
N LEU A 190 3.84 2.36 13.03
CA LEU A 190 2.54 2.65 13.64
C LEU A 190 2.64 3.02 15.13
N LEU A 191 3.57 2.40 15.87
CA LEU A 191 3.78 2.66 17.29
C LEU A 191 4.30 4.08 17.53
N ASP A 192 5.25 4.53 16.72
CA ASP A 192 5.83 5.87 16.80
C ASP A 192 4.73 6.93 16.61
N LEU A 193 3.83 6.72 15.65
CA LEU A 193 2.67 7.59 15.41
C LEU A 193 1.66 7.59 16.57
N SER A 194 1.45 6.44 17.19
CA SER A 194 0.57 6.33 18.36
C SER A 194 1.15 7.05 19.59
N SER A 195 2.48 7.09 19.70
CA SER A 195 3.22 7.68 20.81
C SER A 195 3.37 9.20 20.67
N ASP A 196 3.44 9.70 19.43
CA ASP A 196 3.49 11.13 19.11
C ASP A 196 2.12 11.82 19.21
N ARG A 197 1.05 11.09 19.50
CA ARG A 197 -0.26 11.70 19.75
C ARG A 197 -0.20 12.38 21.13
N PRO A 198 -0.23 13.73 21.21
CA PRO A 198 -0.22 14.39 22.52
C PRO A 198 -1.39 13.86 23.33
N GLU A 199 -1.12 13.42 24.57
CA GLU A 199 -2.17 13.14 25.54
C GLU A 199 -3.13 14.33 25.49
N ALA A 200 -4.38 14.07 25.12
CA ALA A 200 -5.41 15.09 25.16
C ALA A 200 -5.41 15.64 26.59
N VAL A 201 -4.94 16.88 26.74
CA VAL A 201 -4.95 17.61 28.00
C VAL A 201 -6.37 17.50 28.54
N HIS A 202 -6.55 16.67 29.56
CA HIS A 202 -7.79 16.63 30.31
C HIS A 202 -8.02 18.05 30.82
N PRO A 203 -9.10 18.76 30.41
CA PRO A 203 -9.40 20.03 31.02
C PRO A 203 -9.60 19.77 32.50
N GLU A 204 -8.79 20.47 33.29
CA GLU A 204 -8.87 20.50 34.75
C GLU A 204 -10.33 20.61 35.17
N ARG A 205 -10.72 19.73 36.10
CA ARG A 205 -11.94 19.89 36.87
C ARG A 205 -11.76 21.07 37.81
N ASP A 206 -11.86 22.27 37.27
CA ASP A 206 -12.09 23.47 38.05
C ASP A 206 -13.59 23.71 38.19
N GLY A 207 -14.04 23.62 39.44
CA GLY A 207 -15.35 24.08 39.90
C GLY A 207 -16.36 22.96 40.14
N ASN A 208 -16.52 22.55 41.41
CA ASN A 208 -17.60 23.11 42.23
C ASN A 208 -17.53 22.59 43.69
N ALA A 209 -17.83 23.51 44.61
CA ALA A 209 -18.05 23.40 46.07
C ALA A 209 -16.84 23.65 46.98
#